data_AF-A0A1A2Z0A9-F1
#
_entry.id   AF-A0A1A2Z0A9-F1
#
_cell.length_a   1.000
_cell.length_b   1.000
_cell.length_c   1.000
_cell.angle_alpha   90.00
_cell.angle_beta   90.00
_cell.angle_gamma   90.00
#
_symmetry.space_group_name_H-M   'P 1'
#
loop_
_entity.id
_entity.type
_entity.pdbx_description
1 polymer ?
#
loop_
_entity_poly.entity_id
_entity_poly.type
_entity_poly.pdbx_seq_one_letter_code
_entity_poly.pdbx_strand_id
1 'polypeptide(L)'
;MNIVGGNSAVASPAATTKKHLRAAPTPVLISEHEVVFGTAAAVPVRPNTVHWWSEAAGIVRAGMHRLSLSATPNDRQPRRPYPKRYGFLERSCMGREMQRL
;
A
#
# COMPACT_ATOMS: atom_id res chain seq x y z
N MET A 1 25.87 -43.50 60.37
CA MET A 1 25.09 -42.67 61.31
C MET A 1 24.47 -41.53 60.51
N ASN A 2 23.14 -41.48 60.49
CA ASN A 2 22.31 -40.60 59.68
C ASN A 2 22.21 -39.20 60.31
N ILE A 3 22.06 -38.15 59.49
CA ILE A 3 21.09 -37.07 59.76
C ILE A 3 20.42 -36.69 58.43
N VAL A 4 19.13 -37.01 58.37
CA VAL A 4 18.12 -36.45 57.48
C VAL A 4 17.59 -35.17 58.14
N GLY A 5 17.29 -34.14 57.36
CA GLY A 5 16.25 -33.17 57.74
C GLY A 5 16.48 -31.73 57.28
N GLY A 6 15.45 -31.16 56.66
CA GLY A 6 15.16 -29.72 56.82
C GLY A 6 14.92 -28.93 55.53
N ASN A 7 13.72 -29.05 54.97
CA ASN A 7 13.10 -28.03 54.13
C ASN A 7 12.95 -26.72 54.92
N SER A 8 13.15 -25.56 54.28
CA SER A 8 12.37 -24.35 54.54
C SER A 8 12.64 -23.29 53.47
N ALA A 9 11.72 -23.22 52.50
CA ALA A 9 11.49 -22.03 51.71
C ALA A 9 10.77 -20.99 52.57
N VAL A 10 11.36 -19.82 52.82
CA VAL A 10 10.62 -18.57 53.10
C VAL A 10 11.48 -17.37 52.68
N ALA A 11 10.79 -16.37 52.14
CA ALA A 11 11.16 -14.95 51.98
C ALA A 11 11.91 -14.54 50.71
N SER A 12 11.09 -14.30 49.69
CA SER A 12 11.29 -13.32 48.62
C SER A 12 11.76 -11.95 49.14
N PRO A 13 12.80 -11.35 48.54
CA PRO A 13 12.96 -9.90 48.54
C PRO A 13 12.58 -9.32 47.18
N ALA A 14 11.49 -8.56 47.21
CA ALA A 14 11.28 -7.31 46.52
C ALA A 14 11.58 -7.25 45.00
N ALA A 15 10.50 -7.06 44.25
CA ALA A 15 10.47 -6.61 42.86
C ALA A 15 11.61 -5.63 42.54
N THR A 16 12.64 -6.13 41.84
CA THR A 16 13.65 -5.29 41.21
C THR A 16 12.98 -4.59 40.04
N THR A 17 12.62 -3.32 40.27
CA THR A 17 12.20 -2.41 39.22
C THR A 17 13.37 -2.29 38.25
N LYS A 18 13.35 -3.07 37.16
CA LYS A 18 14.28 -2.92 36.04
C LYS A 18 14.00 -1.56 35.43
N LYS A 19 14.70 -0.52 35.90
CA LYS A 19 14.85 0.72 35.15
C LYS A 19 15.46 0.31 33.82
N HIS A 20 14.65 0.25 32.77
CA HIS A 20 15.15 0.15 31.41
C HIS A 20 15.81 1.50 31.13
N LEU A 21 17.06 1.65 31.56
CA LEU A 21 17.94 2.68 31.06
C LEU A 21 17.96 2.46 29.56
N ARG A 22 17.27 3.35 28.85
CA ARG A 22 17.24 3.41 27.41
C ARG A 22 18.67 3.76 27.00
N ALA A 23 19.49 2.73 26.83
CA ALA A 23 20.82 2.83 26.28
C ALA A 23 20.68 3.58 24.95
N ALA A 24 21.50 4.60 24.75
CA ALA A 24 21.60 5.27 23.47
C ALA A 24 21.84 4.19 22.40
N PRO A 25 21.10 4.21 21.27
CA PRO A 25 21.27 3.19 20.25
C PRO A 25 22.72 3.21 19.81
N THR A 26 23.43 2.11 20.07
CA THR A 26 24.76 1.87 19.53
C THR A 26 24.65 2.01 18.01
N PRO A 27 25.50 2.82 17.35
CA PRO A 27 25.45 2.95 15.90
C PRO A 27 25.72 1.58 15.28
N VAL A 28 24.66 0.96 14.76
CA VAL A 28 24.75 -0.30 14.02
C VAL A 28 25.33 0.06 12.67
N LEU A 29 26.51 -0.47 12.36
CA LEU A 29 27.12 -0.33 11.05
C LEU A 29 26.28 -1.16 10.07
N ILE A 30 25.46 -0.47 9.28
CA ILE A 30 24.64 -1.09 8.25
C ILE A 30 25.59 -1.61 7.17
N SER A 31 25.50 -2.89 6.85
CA SER A 31 26.34 -3.49 5.80
C SER A 31 25.85 -3.05 4.42
N GLU A 32 26.75 -2.99 3.43
CA GLU A 32 26.36 -2.68 2.04
C GLU A 32 25.27 -3.64 1.53
N HIS A 33 25.37 -4.91 1.91
CA HIS A 33 24.38 -5.94 1.58
C HIS A 33 23.01 -5.62 2.16
N GLU A 34 22.94 -5.12 3.40
CA GLU A 34 21.70 -4.74 4.07
C GLU A 34 21.04 -3.53 3.38
N VAL A 35 21.83 -2.56 2.92
CA VAL A 35 21.32 -1.46 2.09
C VAL A 35 20.78 -1.96 0.76
N VAL A 36 21.50 -2.87 0.08
CA VAL A 36 21.06 -3.43 -1.21
C VAL A 36 19.78 -4.23 -1.06
N PHE A 37 19.69 -5.15 -0.08
CA PHE A 37 18.48 -5.95 0.17
C PHE A 37 17.31 -5.08 0.63
N GLY A 38 17.55 -4.10 1.51
CA GLY A 38 16.53 -3.16 1.95
C GLY A 38 15.99 -2.29 0.81
N THR A 39 16.87 -1.85 -0.09
CA THR A 39 16.49 -1.09 -1.29
C THR A 39 15.68 -1.97 -2.25
N ALA A 40 16.11 -3.20 -2.50
CA ALA A 40 15.39 -4.14 -3.37
C ALA A 40 13.97 -4.44 -2.87
N ALA A 41 13.78 -4.57 -1.55
CA ALA A 41 12.47 -4.77 -0.95
C ALA A 41 11.57 -3.52 -1.03
N ALA A 42 12.16 -2.32 -1.04
CA ALA A 42 11.43 -1.05 -1.13
C ALA A 42 11.02 -0.69 -2.57
N VAL A 43 11.63 -1.30 -3.60
CA VAL A 43 11.27 -1.07 -4.99
C VAL A 43 9.97 -1.81 -5.32
N PRO A 44 8.87 -1.10 -5.66
CA PRO A 44 7.65 -1.76 -6.08
C PRO A 44 7.88 -2.46 -7.42
N VAL A 45 7.89 -3.79 -7.40
CA VAL A 45 7.85 -4.61 -8.62
C VAL A 45 6.48 -4.40 -9.24
N ARG A 46 6.40 -3.69 -10.37
CA ARG A 46 5.15 -3.50 -11.12
C ARG A 46 4.66 -4.85 -11.61
N PRO A 47 3.52 -5.37 -11.11
CA PRO A 47 3.01 -6.65 -11.57
C PRO A 47 2.43 -6.49 -12.98
N ASN A 48 3.11 -7.06 -13.98
CA ASN A 48 2.69 -7.01 -15.38
C ASN A 48 1.30 -7.64 -15.60
N THR A 49 0.94 -8.63 -14.78
CA THR A 49 -0.33 -9.36 -14.87
C THR A 49 -1.56 -8.52 -14.48
N VAL A 50 -1.40 -7.49 -13.67
CA VAL A 50 -2.52 -6.65 -13.21
C VAL A 50 -3.12 -5.83 -14.35
N HIS A 51 -2.33 -5.51 -15.38
CA HIS A 51 -2.79 -4.71 -16.50
C HIS A 51 -3.94 -5.40 -17.25
N TRP A 52 -3.76 -6.67 -17.64
CA TRP A 52 -4.79 -7.42 -18.38
C TRP A 52 -6.07 -7.64 -17.58
N TRP A 53 -5.96 -8.00 -16.30
CA TRP A 53 -7.13 -8.17 -15.43
C TRP A 53 -7.89 -6.85 -15.22
N SER A 54 -7.17 -5.73 -15.13
CA SER A 54 -7.79 -4.41 -14.99
C SER A 54 -8.58 -3.98 -16.23
N GLU A 55 -8.06 -4.31 -17.42
CA GLU A 55 -8.77 -4.08 -18.69
C GLU A 55 -10.02 -4.96 -18.80
N ALA A 56 -9.89 -6.25 -18.50
CA ALA A 56 -11.02 -7.19 -18.50
C ALA A 56 -12.11 -6.77 -17.51
N ALA A 57 -11.73 -6.37 -16.29
CA ALA A 57 -12.66 -5.85 -15.28
C ALA A 57 -13.34 -4.54 -15.74
N GLY A 58 -12.61 -3.67 -16.44
CA GLY A 58 -13.15 -2.44 -17.03
C GLY A 58 -14.24 -2.72 -18.06
N ILE A 59 -14.03 -3.69 -18.95
CA ILE A 59 -15.00 -4.07 -19.99
C ILE A 59 -16.27 -4.65 -19.35
N VAL A 60 -16.12 -5.57 -18.39
CA VAL A 60 -17.26 -6.18 -17.68
C VAL A 60 -18.08 -5.12 -16.93
N ARG A 61 -17.40 -4.21 -16.22
CA ARG A 61 -18.06 -3.11 -15.49
C ARG A 61 -18.79 -2.15 -16.42
N ALA A 62 -18.19 -1.80 -17.56
CA ALA A 62 -18.82 -0.94 -18.56
C ALA A 62 -20.06 -1.61 -19.16
N GLY A 63 -19.99 -2.92 -19.44
CA GLY A 63 -21.13 -3.71 -19.91
C GLY A 63 -22.28 -3.74 -18.90
N MET A 64 -22.00 -4.04 -17.63
CA MET A 64 -23.00 -4.01 -16.56
C MET A 64 -23.62 -2.62 -16.40
N HIS A 65 -22.82 -1.56 -16.40
CA HIS A 65 -23.33 -0.19 -16.28
C HIS A 65 -24.25 0.19 -17.46
N ARG A 66 -23.90 -0.23 -18.68
CA ARG A 66 -24.72 -0.01 -19.87
C ARG A 66 -26.06 -0.75 -19.76
N LEU A 67 -26.04 -2.01 -19.34
CA LEU A 67 -27.24 -2.82 -19.14
C LEU A 67 -28.14 -2.25 -18.04
N SER A 68 -27.56 -1.82 -16.91
CA SER A 68 -28.29 -1.16 -15.83
C SER A 68 -28.94 0.15 -16.26
N LEU A 69 -28.28 0.95 -17.09
CA LEU A 69 -28.87 2.18 -17.65
C LEU A 69 -29.94 1.91 -18.72
N SER A 70 -29.82 0.82 -19.48
CA SER A 70 -30.83 0.43 -20.48
C SER A 70 -32.03 -0.32 -19.89
N ALA A 71 -31.90 -0.89 -18.68
CA ALA A 71 -32.97 -1.59 -18.00
C ALA A 71 -34.09 -0.67 -17.48
N THR A 72 -33.82 0.64 -17.39
CA THR A 72 -34.88 1.63 -17.15
C THR A 72 -35.51 2.02 -18.49
N PRO A 73 -36.83 1.78 -18.72
CA PRO A 73 -37.51 2.27 -19.91
C PRO A 73 -37.66 3.78 -19.76
N ASN A 74 -36.65 4.50 -20.23
CA ASN A 74 -36.59 5.94 -20.09
C ASN A 74 -37.07 6.56 -21.38
N ASP A 75 -38.31 7.03 -21.37
CA ASP A 75 -38.95 7.88 -22.38
C ASP A 75 -38.31 9.30 -22.40
N ARG A 76 -36.98 9.37 -22.27
CA ARG A 76 -36.24 10.63 -22.24
C ARG A 76 -35.62 10.84 -23.60
N GLN A 77 -36.15 11.84 -24.30
CA GLN A 77 -35.67 12.41 -25.55
C GLN A 77 -34.14 12.28 -25.73
N PRO A 78 -33.67 11.91 -26.94
CA PRO A 78 -32.25 11.79 -27.22
C PRO A 78 -31.56 13.13 -26.92
N ARG A 79 -30.78 13.16 -25.84
CA ARG A 79 -29.96 14.31 -25.49
C ARG A 79 -29.00 14.57 -26.64
N ARG A 80 -29.13 15.74 -27.26
CA ARG A 80 -28.28 16.18 -28.37
C ARG A 80 -26.81 16.01 -27.95
N PRO A 81 -25.98 15.32 -28.75
CA PRO A 81 -24.57 15.15 -28.43
C PRO A 81 -23.88 16.51 -28.45
N TYR A 82 -23.61 17.06 -27.27
CA TYR A 82 -22.84 18.29 -27.15
C TYR A 82 -21.35 17.93 -27.24
N PRO A 83 -20.58 18.55 -28.15
CA PRO A 83 -19.16 18.28 -28.27
C PRO A 83 -18.47 18.69 -26.97
N LYS A 84 -17.85 17.72 -26.30
CA LYS A 84 -17.14 17.98 -25.05
C LYS A 84 -15.86 18.76 -25.37
N ARG A 85 -15.88 20.05 -25.04
CA ARG A 85 -14.73 20.94 -25.22
C ARG A 85 -13.73 20.70 -24.10
N TYR A 86 -12.70 19.90 -24.38
CA TYR A 86 -11.63 19.60 -23.43
C TYR A 86 -10.43 20.53 -23.60
N GLY A 87 -10.64 21.85 -23.43
CA GLY A 87 -9.56 22.84 -23.59
C GLY A 87 -8.39 22.63 -22.63
N PHE A 88 -8.58 21.91 -21.52
CA PHE A 88 -7.46 21.47 -20.67
C PHE A 88 -6.57 20.43 -21.35
N LEU A 89 -7.14 19.44 -22.05
CA LEU A 89 -6.38 18.42 -22.76
C LEU A 89 -5.59 19.02 -23.92
N GLU A 90 -6.22 19.95 -24.64
CA GLU A 90 -5.60 20.68 -25.74
C GLU A 90 -4.41 21.53 -25.25
N ARG A 91 -4.57 22.28 -24.16
CA ARG A 91 -3.48 23.03 -23.52
C ARG A 91 -2.37 22.13 -22.98
N SER A 92 -2.72 20.98 -22.41
CA SER A 92 -1.75 20.00 -21.92
C SER A 92 -0.94 19.37 -23.06
N CYS A 93 -1.59 19.10 -24.19
CA CYS A 93 -0.94 18.56 -25.39
C CYS A 93 0.03 19.59 -25.97
N MET A 94 -0.41 20.84 -26.15
CA MET A 94 0.45 21.93 -26.59
C MET A 94 1.64 22.16 -25.66
N GLY A 95 1.44 22.12 -24.33
CA GLY A 95 2.54 22.28 -23.39
C GLY A 95 3.62 21.20 -23.52
N ARG A 96 3.22 19.93 -23.73
CA ARG A 96 4.17 18.83 -23.97
C ARG A 96 4.87 18.96 -25.31
N GLU A 97 4.17 19.45 -26.34
CA GLU A 97 4.76 19.66 -27.66
C GLU A 97 5.77 20.80 -27.64
N MET A 98 5.44 21.92 -26.97
CA MET A 98 6.38 23.03 -26.78
C MET A 98 7.60 22.65 -25.94
N GLN A 99 7.47 21.64 -25.08
CA GLN A 99 8.60 21.10 -24.32
C GLN A 99 9.51 20.17 -25.15
N ARG A 100 9.07 19.74 -26.35
CA ARG A 100 9.87 18.91 -27.26
C ARG A 100 10.75 19.72 -28.22
N LEU A 101 10.42 21.00 -28.41
CA LEU A 101 11.21 21.95 -29.20
C LEU A 101 12.29 22.60 -28.33
#